data_AF-A0A2R6I0H5-F1
#
_entry.id   AF-A0A2R6I0H5-F1
#
_cell.length_a   1.000
_cell.length_b   1.000
_cell.length_c   1.000
_cell.angle_alpha   90.00
_cell.angle_beta   90.00
_cell.angle_gamma   90.00
#
_symmetry.space_group_name_H-M   'P 1'
#
loop_
_entity.id
_entity.type
_entity.pdbx_description
1 polymer ?
#
loop_
_entity_poly.entity_id
_entity_poly.type
_entity_poly.pdbx_seq_one_letter_code
_entity_poly.pdbx_strand_id
1 'polypeptide(L)'
;MQGGGSSDMTLAFELEALKRLADPETVFSEARTWSTYLGVVSEKPTYVVTNFTRKNRIRQDFFSGPRGKEESLENVKRQFDTDRHVFIGTGEEDADLADAVGWEYIHIEDAAEAAEWDLGEPDEAPTTDGDDRDDWP
;
A
#
# COMPACT_ATOMS: atom_id res chain seq x y z
N MET A 1 -1.64 9.40 33.91
CA MET A 1 -0.79 10.24 33.02
C MET A 1 -1.26 9.98 31.60
N GLN A 2 -1.87 10.97 30.94
CA GLN A 2 -2.32 10.86 29.54
C GLN A 2 -1.09 10.71 28.61
N GLY A 3 -1.02 9.63 27.84
CA GLY A 3 -0.18 9.52 26.64
C GLY A 3 -1.09 9.61 25.43
N GLY A 4 -1.46 10.83 25.05
CA GLY A 4 -2.35 11.09 23.91
C GLY A 4 -1.54 11.33 22.64
N GLY A 5 -1.89 10.61 21.59
CA GLY A 5 -1.48 10.80 20.21
C GLY A 5 -1.78 9.52 19.44
N SER A 6 -2.74 9.57 18.52
CA SER A 6 -3.34 8.46 17.76
C SER A 6 -2.37 7.71 16.84
N SER A 7 -1.32 7.08 17.38
CA SER A 7 -0.38 6.26 16.60
C SER A 7 -0.82 4.82 16.43
N ASP A 8 -1.89 4.37 17.11
CA ASP A 8 -2.34 2.98 17.08
C ASP A 8 -3.16 2.68 15.81
N MET A 9 -2.47 2.74 14.67
CA MET A 9 -3.08 2.55 13.36
C MET A 9 -2.16 1.78 12.42
N THR A 10 -2.74 0.81 11.73
CA THR A 10 -2.13 0.13 10.59
C THR A 10 -2.64 0.74 9.29
N LEU A 11 -1.73 1.19 8.44
CA LEU A 11 -2.03 1.75 7.12
C LEU A 11 -1.54 0.81 6.02
N ALA A 12 -2.44 0.47 5.10
CA ALA A 12 -2.12 -0.30 3.90
C ALA A 12 -2.41 0.54 2.67
N PHE A 13 -1.48 0.59 1.73
CA PHE A 13 -1.70 1.19 0.42
C PHE A 13 -1.86 0.12 -0.65
N GLU A 14 -2.80 0.31 -1.56
CA GLU A 14 -2.82 -0.43 -2.81
C GLU A 14 -1.66 0.02 -3.72
N LEU A 15 -1.01 -0.91 -4.43
CA LEU A 15 0.15 -0.59 -5.27
C LEU A 15 -0.16 0.44 -6.37
N GLU A 16 -1.29 0.32 -7.06
CA GLU A 16 -1.74 1.28 -8.07
C GLU A 16 -2.11 2.62 -7.46
N ALA A 17 -2.56 2.67 -6.20
CA ALA A 17 -2.70 3.94 -5.47
C ALA A 17 -1.34 4.61 -5.28
N LEU A 18 -0.32 3.86 -4.88
CA LEU A 18 1.03 4.41 -4.72
C LEU A 18 1.65 4.91 -5.99
N LYS A 19 1.39 4.24 -7.11
CA LYS A 19 1.89 4.68 -8.42
C LYS A 19 1.33 6.04 -8.83
N ARG A 20 0.20 6.48 -8.28
CA ARG A 20 -0.39 7.81 -8.57
C ARG A 20 0.23 8.94 -7.75
N LEU A 21 1.07 8.64 -6.77
CA LEU A 21 1.76 9.66 -5.98
C LEU A 21 2.99 10.18 -6.74
N ALA A 22 3.21 11.48 -6.72
CA ALA A 22 4.38 12.10 -7.34
C ALA A 22 5.69 11.71 -6.63
N ASP A 23 5.64 11.53 -5.30
CA ASP A 23 6.77 11.06 -4.48
C ASP A 23 6.33 10.03 -3.42
N PRO A 24 6.27 8.74 -3.80
CA PRO A 24 5.90 7.67 -2.87
C PRO A 24 6.89 7.50 -1.70
N GLU A 25 8.17 7.87 -1.85
CA GLU A 25 9.17 7.77 -0.78
C GLU A 25 8.82 8.74 0.35
N THR A 26 8.57 10.01 -0.02
CA THR A 26 8.19 11.07 0.92
C THR A 26 6.86 10.75 1.61
N VAL A 27 5.85 10.31 0.85
CA VAL A 27 4.54 9.91 1.40
C VAL A 27 4.68 8.80 2.44
N PHE A 28 5.48 7.77 2.17
CA PHE A 28 5.74 6.71 3.16
C PHE A 28 6.46 7.22 4.40
N SER A 29 7.45 8.09 4.22
CA SER A 29 8.21 8.68 5.32
C SER A 29 7.29 9.50 6.24
N GLU A 30 6.39 10.29 5.67
CA GLU A 30 5.42 11.09 6.41
C GLU A 30 4.36 10.22 7.09
N ALA A 31 3.76 9.28 6.36
CA ALA A 31 2.76 8.35 6.89
C ALA A 31 3.28 7.61 8.13
N ARG A 32 4.56 7.21 8.10
CA ARG A 32 5.23 6.52 9.20
C ARG A 32 5.34 7.33 10.49
N THR A 33 5.18 8.65 10.43
CA THR A 33 5.21 9.50 11.64
C THR A 33 3.95 9.36 12.49
N TRP A 34 2.83 8.91 11.89
CA TRP A 34 1.53 8.80 12.55
C TRP A 34 0.88 7.41 12.44
N SER A 35 1.41 6.48 11.64
CA SER A 35 1.04 5.06 11.65
C SER A 35 2.00 4.21 12.50
N THR A 36 1.50 3.16 13.18
CA THR A 36 2.36 2.14 13.81
C THR A 36 2.92 1.16 12.78
N TYR A 37 2.08 0.71 11.86
CA TYR A 37 2.47 -0.22 10.81
C TYR A 37 2.06 0.32 9.45
N LEU A 38 2.95 0.20 8.46
CA LEU A 38 2.73 0.72 7.13
C LEU A 38 3.13 -0.30 6.06
N GLY A 39 2.24 -0.60 5.12
CA GLY A 39 2.45 -1.66 4.14
C GLY A 39 1.87 -1.43 2.76
N VAL A 40 2.24 -2.32 1.83
CA VAL A 40 1.77 -2.31 0.44
C VAL A 40 1.03 -3.59 0.12
N VAL A 41 -0.20 -3.45 -0.36
CA VAL A 41 -1.08 -4.55 -0.74
C VAL A 41 -1.40 -4.45 -2.23
N SER A 42 -1.46 -5.57 -2.94
CA SER A 42 -1.85 -5.63 -4.36
C SER A 42 -2.25 -7.04 -4.78
N GLU A 43 -3.01 -7.13 -5.87
CA GLU A 43 -3.27 -8.36 -6.63
C GLU A 43 -2.08 -8.73 -7.53
N LYS A 44 -1.15 -7.80 -7.77
CA LYS A 44 0.03 -8.05 -8.57
C LYS A 44 0.95 -9.07 -7.89
N PRO A 45 1.72 -9.87 -8.65
CA PRO A 45 2.74 -10.75 -8.08
C PRO A 45 3.72 -10.02 -7.16
N THR A 46 4.19 -10.67 -6.10
CA THR A 46 5.09 -10.08 -5.10
C THR A 46 6.36 -9.45 -5.71
N TYR A 47 6.88 -9.98 -6.82
CA TYR A 47 8.05 -9.38 -7.48
C TYR A 47 7.75 -7.98 -8.04
N VAL A 48 6.53 -7.72 -8.52
CA VAL A 48 6.10 -6.40 -9.01
C VAL A 48 6.08 -5.39 -7.87
N VAL A 49 5.47 -5.78 -6.75
CA VAL A 49 5.41 -4.95 -5.53
C VAL A 49 6.83 -4.65 -5.04
N THR A 50 7.67 -5.66 -4.86
CA THR A 50 9.03 -5.49 -4.33
C THR A 50 9.96 -4.75 -5.29
N ASN A 51 9.76 -4.83 -6.61
CA ASN A 51 10.50 -4.02 -7.56
C ASN A 51 10.10 -2.54 -7.45
N PHE A 52 8.81 -2.25 -7.37
CA PHE A 52 8.32 -0.88 -7.20
C PHE A 52 8.82 -0.27 -5.89
N THR A 53 8.69 -0.97 -4.75
CA THR A 53 9.13 -0.43 -3.46
C THR A 53 10.63 -0.21 -3.40
N ARG A 54 11.43 -1.10 -4.01
CA ARG A 54 12.89 -0.90 -4.11
C ARG A 54 13.26 0.29 -4.99
N LYS A 55 12.64 0.43 -6.18
CA LYS A 55 12.89 1.54 -7.11
C LYS A 55 12.60 2.89 -6.45
N ASN A 56 11.50 2.97 -5.70
CA ASN A 56 11.06 4.17 -4.99
C ASN A 56 11.54 4.25 -3.53
N ARG A 57 12.51 3.42 -3.12
CA ARG A 57 13.12 3.43 -1.78
C ARG A 57 12.13 3.35 -0.60
N ILE A 58 10.94 2.80 -0.86
CA ILE A 58 9.88 2.63 0.11
C ILE A 58 10.31 1.61 1.16
N ARG A 59 10.12 1.95 2.44
CA ARG A 59 10.36 1.07 3.59
C ARG A 59 9.05 0.67 4.23
N GLN A 60 8.51 -0.44 3.77
CA GLN A 60 7.28 -1.04 4.28
C GLN A 60 7.56 -2.08 5.38
N ASP A 61 6.66 -2.18 6.34
CA ASP A 61 6.69 -3.18 7.41
C ASP A 61 6.06 -4.52 6.96
N PHE A 62 5.13 -4.48 5.99
CA PHE A 62 4.51 -5.66 5.38
C PHE A 62 4.20 -5.47 3.89
N PHE A 63 3.98 -6.58 3.19
CA PHE A 63 3.55 -6.60 1.78
C PHE A 63 2.56 -7.73 1.50
N SER A 64 1.83 -7.65 0.37
CA SER A 64 0.94 -8.72 -0.08
C SER A 64 1.64 -10.07 -0.20
N GLY A 65 1.02 -11.08 0.44
CA GLY A 65 1.37 -12.47 0.23
C GLY A 65 0.92 -12.98 -1.14
N PRO A 66 1.27 -14.22 -1.51
CA PRO A 66 0.95 -14.81 -2.81
C PRO A 66 -0.54 -15.09 -3.03
N ARG A 67 -1.40 -14.78 -2.06
CA ARG A 67 -2.82 -15.13 -2.04
C ARG A 67 -3.76 -13.95 -2.26
N GLY A 68 -3.24 -12.83 -2.76
CA GLY A 68 -4.03 -11.65 -3.13
C GLY A 68 -4.25 -10.65 -1.99
N LYS A 69 -5.04 -9.62 -2.27
CA LYS A 69 -5.27 -8.48 -1.36
C LYS A 69 -6.06 -8.88 -0.11
N GLU A 70 -7.16 -9.61 -0.29
CA GLU A 70 -8.08 -9.99 0.79
C GLU A 70 -7.37 -10.74 1.91
N GLU A 71 -6.77 -11.89 1.60
CA GLU A 71 -6.09 -12.68 2.62
C GLU A 71 -4.90 -11.91 3.23
N SER A 72 -4.26 -11.02 2.47
CA SER A 72 -3.19 -10.18 2.99
C SER A 72 -3.72 -9.19 4.05
N LEU A 73 -4.82 -8.50 3.78
CA LEU A 73 -5.44 -7.57 4.73
C LEU A 73 -5.99 -8.27 5.97
N GLU A 74 -6.62 -9.44 5.81
CA GLU A 74 -7.07 -10.26 6.95
C GLU A 74 -5.88 -10.73 7.81
N ASN A 75 -4.80 -11.20 7.17
CA ASN A 75 -3.60 -11.64 7.87
C ASN A 75 -2.93 -10.50 8.63
N VAL A 76 -2.81 -9.33 8.01
CA VAL A 76 -2.22 -8.12 8.59
C VAL A 76 -3.06 -7.67 9.79
N LYS A 77 -4.38 -7.60 9.66
CA LYS A 77 -5.29 -7.25 10.77
C LYS A 77 -5.21 -8.21 11.95
N ARG A 78 -5.02 -9.51 11.70
CA ARG A 78 -4.82 -10.51 12.76
C ARG A 78 -3.46 -10.44 13.44
N GLN A 79 -2.42 -10.01 12.71
CA GLN A 79 -1.04 -9.95 13.23
C GLN A 79 -0.75 -8.63 13.94
N PHE A 80 -1.31 -7.53 13.43
CA PHE A 80 -1.15 -6.20 13.96
C PHE A 80 -2.46 -5.77 14.63
N ASP A 81 -2.51 -6.00 15.93
CA ASP A 81 -3.64 -5.64 16.80
C ASP A 81 -3.58 -4.13 17.09
N THR A 82 -3.93 -3.34 16.08
CA THR A 82 -4.08 -1.89 16.22
C THR A 82 -5.55 -1.48 16.30
N ASP A 83 -5.85 -0.37 16.96
CA ASP A 83 -7.20 0.16 17.14
C ASP A 83 -7.87 0.55 15.81
N ARG A 84 -7.07 1.01 14.84
CA ARG A 84 -7.55 1.45 13.52
C ARG A 84 -6.78 0.79 12.38
N HIS A 85 -7.50 0.31 11.37
CA HIS A 85 -6.91 -0.24 10.14
C HIS A 85 -7.46 0.53 8.95
N VAL A 86 -6.58 1.18 8.18
CA VAL A 86 -6.95 2.02 7.03
C VAL A 86 -6.34 1.46 5.75
N PHE A 87 -7.15 1.29 4.71
CA PHE A 87 -6.74 0.87 3.39
C PHE A 87 -6.94 2.02 2.39
N ILE A 88 -5.85 2.46 1.75
CA ILE A 88 -5.87 3.47 0.71
C ILE A 88 -5.85 2.79 -0.66
N GLY A 89 -6.92 2.96 -1.43
CA GLY A 89 -7.09 2.33 -2.75
C GLY A 89 -7.48 3.30 -3.86
N THR A 90 -7.91 2.74 -5.00
CA THR A 90 -8.15 3.53 -6.23
C THR A 90 -9.56 3.45 -6.81
N GLY A 91 -10.42 2.58 -6.29
CA GLY A 91 -11.79 2.46 -6.77
C GLY A 91 -12.69 1.63 -5.88
N GLU A 92 -13.93 1.41 -6.34
CA GLU A 92 -14.98 0.71 -5.60
C GLU A 92 -14.60 -0.73 -5.23
N GLU A 93 -13.88 -1.46 -6.08
CA GLU A 93 -13.43 -2.83 -5.76
C GLU A 93 -12.53 -2.87 -4.51
N ASP A 94 -11.71 -1.84 -4.29
CA ASP A 94 -10.89 -1.70 -3.10
C ASP A 94 -11.72 -1.32 -1.86
N ALA A 95 -12.78 -0.53 -2.07
CA ALA A 95 -13.70 -0.11 -1.02
C ALA A 95 -14.55 -1.29 -0.52
N ASP A 96 -15.13 -2.07 -1.43
CA ASP A 96 -15.88 -3.28 -1.14
C ASP A 96 -15.00 -4.30 -0.40
N LEU A 97 -13.75 -4.44 -0.84
CA LEU A 97 -12.78 -5.31 -0.18
C LEU A 97 -12.50 -4.85 1.25
N ALA A 98 -12.22 -3.55 1.45
CA ALA A 98 -11.98 -2.99 2.77
C ALA A 98 -13.16 -3.23 3.71
N ASP A 99 -14.39 -2.99 3.27
CA ASP A 99 -15.59 -3.25 4.08
C ASP A 99 -15.70 -4.73 4.45
N ALA A 100 -15.49 -5.64 3.49
CA ALA A 100 -15.54 -7.08 3.71
C ALA A 100 -14.55 -7.57 4.78
N VAL A 101 -13.33 -7.01 4.83
CA VAL A 101 -12.30 -7.34 5.83
C VAL A 101 -12.34 -6.44 7.08
N GLY A 102 -13.28 -5.49 7.13
CA GLY A 102 -13.48 -4.52 8.20
C GLY A 102 -12.31 -3.55 8.37
N TRP A 103 -11.78 -3.05 7.26
CA TRP A 103 -10.83 -1.94 7.19
C TRP A 103 -11.57 -0.66 6.78
N GLU A 104 -11.11 0.49 7.28
CA GLU A 104 -11.57 1.78 6.79
C GLU A 104 -11.00 2.03 5.40
N TYR A 105 -11.84 2.43 4.44
CA TYR A 105 -11.41 2.77 3.10
C TYR A 105 -11.23 4.28 2.93
N ILE A 106 -10.14 4.69 2.29
CA ILE A 106 -9.94 6.06 1.81
C ILE A 106 -9.47 6.00 0.35
N HIS A 107 -10.09 6.79 -0.52
CA HIS A 107 -9.61 6.91 -1.90
C HIS A 107 -8.29 7.69 -1.92
N ILE A 108 -7.34 7.32 -2.79
CA ILE A 108 -6.02 7.97 -2.87
C ILE A 108 -6.09 9.48 -3.06
N GLU A 109 -7.08 9.99 -3.80
CA GLU A 109 -7.26 11.43 -4.02
C GLU A 109 -7.67 12.14 -2.73
N ASP A 110 -8.57 11.55 -1.94
CA ASP A 110 -9.00 12.10 -0.65
C ASP A 110 -7.87 12.04 0.37
N ALA A 111 -7.10 10.94 0.38
CA ALA A 111 -5.93 10.79 1.24
C ALA A 111 -4.87 11.84 0.90
N ALA A 112 -4.61 12.05 -0.39
CA ALA A 112 -3.66 13.04 -0.87
C ALA A 112 -4.11 14.46 -0.53
N GLU A 113 -5.39 14.80 -0.71
CA GLU A 113 -5.92 16.10 -0.30
C GLU A 113 -5.77 16.32 1.21
N ALA A 114 -6.15 15.32 2.03
CA ALA A 114 -6.10 15.43 3.49
C ALA A 114 -4.67 15.52 4.06
N ALA A 115 -3.70 14.91 3.39
CA ALA A 115 -2.31 14.87 3.82
C ALA A 115 -1.40 15.82 3.02
N GLU A 116 -1.97 16.63 2.13
CA GLU A 116 -1.24 17.56 1.25
C GLU A 116 -0.17 16.85 0.37
N TRP A 117 -0.48 15.63 -0.09
CA TRP A 117 0.38 14.88 -1.00
C TRP A 117 0.12 15.25 -2.45
N ASP A 118 1.20 15.37 -3.22
CA ASP A 118 1.11 15.60 -4.66
C ASP A 118 0.82 14.29 -5.40
N LEU A 119 -0.21 14.32 -6.25
CA LEU A 119 -0.46 13.28 -7.25
C LEU A 119 0.38 13.55 -8.51
N GLY A 120 0.87 12.47 -9.14
CA GLY A 120 1.74 12.52 -10.32
C GLY A 120 1.23 11.66 -11.46
N GLU A 121 1.98 11.67 -12.56
CA GLU A 121 1.74 10.73 -13.67
C GLU A 121 2.00 9.30 -13.18
N PRO A 122 1.07 8.37 -13.40
CA PRO A 122 1.26 6.99 -12.97
C PRO A 122 2.53 6.43 -13.62
N ASP A 123 3.46 5.92 -12.80
CA ASP A 123 4.64 5.18 -13.30
C ASP A 123 4.09 4.00 -14.11
N GLU A 124 4.15 4.12 -15.45
CA GLU A 124 3.76 3.04 -16.35
C GLU A 124 4.52 1.81 -15.88
N ALA A 125 3.78 0.83 -15.34
CA ALA A 125 4.37 -0.40 -14.88
C ALA A 125 5.28 -0.91 -16.02
N PRO A 126 6.53 -1.33 -15.74
CA PRO A 126 7.34 -1.90 -16.78
C PRO A 126 6.51 -3.00 -17.41
N THR A 127 6.24 -2.88 -18.71
CA THR A 127 5.70 -3.98 -19.48
C THR A 127 6.65 -5.13 -19.17
N THR A 128 6.13 -6.22 -18.60
CA THR A 128 6.85 -7.47 -18.62
C THR A 128 6.90 -7.86 -20.10
N ASP A 129 7.83 -7.27 -20.85
CA ASP A 129 8.38 -7.90 -22.02
C ASP A 129 8.87 -9.25 -21.53
N GLY A 130 8.24 -10.29 -22.08
CA GLY A 130 8.57 -11.67 -21.77
C GLY A 130 10.08 -11.82 -21.81
N ASP A 131 10.64 -12.24 -20.69
CA ASP A 131 11.95 -12.86 -20.65
C ASP A 131 11.79 -14.22 -21.35
N ASP A 132 11.62 -14.19 -22.67
CA ASP A 132 11.95 -15.28 -23.57
C ASP A 132 13.47 -15.45 -23.43
N ARG A 133 13.89 -16.13 -22.35
CA ARG A 133 15.23 -16.72 -22.26
C ARG A 133 15.29 -17.93 -23.18
N ASP A 134 15.29 -17.65 -24.48
CA ASP A 134 15.65 -18.56 -25.54
C ASP A 134 17.11 -18.34 -25.97
N ASP A 135 18.03 -18.22 -25.01
CA ASP A 135 19.47 -18.24 -25.31
C ASP A 135 20.24 -18.81 -24.11
N TRP A 136 20.09 -20.12 -23.90
CA TRP A 136 21.02 -20.92 -23.12
C TRP A 136 21.95 -21.68 -24.09
N PRO A 137 23.26 -21.38 -24.15
CA PRO A 137 24.23 -22.09 -24.98
C PRO A 137 24.63 -23.48 -24.46
#